data_AF-A0A9E2R5U9-F1
#
_entry.id   AF-A0A9E2R5U9-F1
#
_cell.length_a   1.000
_cell.length_b   1.000
_cell.length_c   1.000
_cell.angle_alpha   90.00
_cell.angle_beta   90.00
_cell.angle_gamma   90.00
#
_symmetry.space_group_name_H-M   'P 1'
#
loop_
_entity.id
_entity.type
_entity.pdbx_description
1 polymer ?
#
loop_
_entity_poly.entity_id
_entity_poly.type
_entity_poly.pdbx_seq_one_letter_code
_entity_poly.pdbx_strand_id
1 'polypeptide(L)'
;VGQVQQLLQTGVPHLPAVSEPVRQTMRALGQAHGTSLASAQLGADDIRLAALLGDVVGCRLLAAVSVAAVFFGAATYLGNAPNFLVKAIADHQRVPTPTFLGFIIRYTLPCLAPMLVVVWWFFFRG
;
A
#
# COMPACT_ATOMS: atom_id res chain seq x y z
N VAL A 1 -7.67 -16.28 -8.67
CA VAL A 1 -7.03 -17.02 -7.55
C VAL A 1 -7.14 -18.53 -7.72
N GLY A 2 -8.34 -19.12 -7.73
CA GLY A 2 -8.51 -20.59 -7.82
C GLY A 2 -7.80 -21.23 -9.04
N GLN A 3 -7.92 -20.61 -10.21
CA GLN A 3 -7.24 -21.08 -11.43
C GLN A 3 -5.70 -21.00 -11.33
N VAL A 4 -5.15 -20.00 -10.62
CA VAL A 4 -3.71 -19.85 -10.37
C VAL A 4 -3.22 -20.92 -9.37
N GLN A 5 -3.97 -21.14 -8.28
CA GLN A 5 -3.65 -22.17 -7.29
C GLN A 5 -3.64 -23.57 -7.90
N GLN A 6 -4.62 -23.88 -8.75
CA GLN A 6 -4.69 -25.16 -9.45
C GLN A 6 -3.47 -25.36 -10.35
N LEU A 7 -3.03 -24.33 -11.08
CA LEU A 7 -1.85 -24.37 -11.94
C LEU A 7 -0.53 -24.51 -11.16
N LEU A 8 -0.43 -23.95 -9.95
CA LEU A 8 0.72 -24.14 -9.06
C LEU A 8 0.79 -25.59 -8.53
N GLN A 9 -0.36 -26.21 -8.28
CA GLN A 9 -0.45 -27.58 -7.77
C GLN A 9 -0.23 -28.66 -8.86
N THR A 10 -0.69 -28.43 -10.09
CA THR A 10 -0.56 -29.38 -11.20
C THR A 10 0.76 -29.28 -11.95
N GLY A 11 1.63 -28.34 -11.58
CA GLY A 11 2.79 -27.93 -12.37
C GLY A 11 2.39 -27.00 -13.52
N VAL A 12 3.25 -26.01 -13.84
CA VAL A 12 2.94 -24.94 -14.81
C VAL A 12 2.84 -25.56 -16.22
N PRO A 13 1.63 -25.76 -16.78
CA PRO A 13 1.49 -26.19 -18.17
C PRO A 13 1.89 -25.02 -19.08
N HIS A 14 2.06 -25.26 -20.38
CA HIS A 14 2.39 -24.23 -21.37
C HIS A 14 1.59 -22.92 -21.15
N LEU A 15 2.24 -21.93 -20.54
CA LEU A 15 1.77 -20.55 -20.31
C LEU A 15 0.98 -19.93 -21.48
N PRO A 16 1.26 -20.22 -22.78
CA PRO A 16 0.45 -19.69 -23.88
C PRO A 16 -1.04 -20.09 -23.88
N ALA A 17 -1.44 -21.21 -23.26
CA ALA A 17 -2.82 -21.70 -23.28
C ALA A 17 -3.75 -21.06 -22.22
N VAL A 18 -3.21 -20.21 -21.35
CA VAL A 18 -3.93 -19.64 -20.20
C VAL A 18 -4.34 -18.18 -20.46
N SER A 19 -5.45 -17.72 -19.87
CA SER A 19 -5.92 -16.33 -20.01
C SER A 19 -4.86 -15.31 -19.61
N GLU A 20 -4.84 -14.16 -20.29
CA GLU A 20 -3.80 -13.12 -20.10
C GLU A 20 -3.67 -12.63 -18.64
N PRO A 21 -4.77 -12.41 -17.88
CA PRO A 21 -4.66 -11.99 -16.48
C PRO A 21 -3.98 -13.03 -15.58
N VAL A 22 -4.25 -14.32 -15.82
CA VAL A 22 -3.63 -15.42 -15.08
C VAL A 22 -2.14 -15.51 -15.43
N ARG A 23 -1.80 -15.29 -16.70
CA ARG A 23 -0.43 -15.28 -17.20
C ARG A 23 0.39 -14.13 -16.60
N GLN A 24 -0.19 -12.93 -16.52
CA GLN A 24 0.41 -11.77 -15.86
C GLN A 24 0.63 -12.01 -14.36
N THR A 25 -0.37 -12.58 -13.68
CA THR A 25 -0.26 -12.98 -12.27
C THR A 25 0.88 -13.98 -12.05
N MET A 26 0.99 -14.99 -12.91
CA MET A 26 2.07 -15.99 -12.83
C MET A 26 3.45 -15.38 -13.08
N ARG A 27 3.57 -14.44 -14.03
CA ARG A 27 4.82 -13.71 -14.26
C ARG A 27 5.20 -12.85 -13.05
N ALA A 28 4.24 -12.15 -12.46
CA ALA A 28 4.46 -11.34 -11.25
C ALA A 28 4.89 -12.21 -10.06
N LEU A 29 4.25 -13.37 -9.86
CA LEU A 29 4.66 -14.35 -8.85
C LEU A 29 6.09 -14.85 -9.10
N GLY A 30 6.44 -15.17 -10.35
CA GLY A 30 7.79 -15.62 -10.71
C GLY A 30 8.86 -14.56 -10.51
N GLN A 31 8.53 -13.28 -10.74
CA GLN A 31 9.43 -12.17 -10.44
C GLN A 31 9.61 -11.94 -8.94
N ALA A 32 8.55 -12.10 -8.14
CA ALA A 32 8.59 -11.88 -6.70
C ALA A 32 9.28 -13.03 -5.92
N HIS A 33 9.10 -14.28 -6.35
CA HIS A 33 9.55 -15.47 -5.61
C HIS A 33 10.67 -16.28 -6.30
N GLY A 34 11.14 -15.88 -7.48
CA GLY A 34 12.27 -16.51 -8.18
C GLY A 34 12.07 -18.00 -8.46
N THR A 35 13.11 -18.81 -8.28
CA THR A 35 13.11 -20.28 -8.51
C THR A 35 12.29 -21.08 -7.48
N SER A 36 11.65 -20.40 -6.53
CA SER A 36 11.04 -21.03 -5.34
C SER A 36 9.51 -21.16 -5.43
N LEU A 37 8.88 -20.91 -6.59
CA LEU A 37 7.42 -21.02 -6.76
C LEU A 37 6.87 -22.40 -6.38
N ALA A 38 7.67 -23.47 -6.53
CA ALA A 38 7.29 -24.83 -6.17
C ALA A 38 7.44 -25.15 -4.67
N SER A 39 8.26 -24.38 -3.95
CA SER A 39 8.52 -24.52 -2.50
C SER A 39 7.84 -23.42 -1.65
N ALA A 40 7.35 -22.36 -2.28
CA ALA A 40 6.66 -21.28 -1.61
C ALA A 40 5.24 -21.70 -1.23
N GLN A 41 4.94 -21.66 0.07
CA GLN A 41 3.56 -21.77 0.57
C GLN A 41 2.82 -20.48 0.24
N LEU A 42 2.35 -20.36 -1.00
CA LEU A 42 1.64 -19.19 -1.49
C LEU A 42 0.19 -19.21 -0.98
N GLY A 43 -0.15 -18.23 -0.16
CA GLY A 43 -1.50 -17.98 0.30
C GLY A 43 -2.38 -17.39 -0.79
N ALA A 44 -3.70 -17.35 -0.54
CA ALA A 44 -4.64 -16.70 -1.43
C ALA A 44 -4.33 -15.19 -1.60
N ASP A 45 -3.78 -14.56 -0.57
CA ASP A 45 -3.46 -13.13 -0.57
C ASP A 45 -2.18 -12.82 -1.38
N ASP A 46 -1.17 -13.69 -1.36
CA ASP A 46 0.02 -13.55 -2.20
C ASP A 46 -0.35 -13.56 -3.69
N ILE A 47 -1.28 -14.43 -4.07
CA ILE A 47 -1.79 -14.53 -5.44
C ILE A 47 -2.62 -13.30 -5.81
N ARG A 48 -3.42 -12.75 -4.89
CA ARG A 48 -4.20 -11.53 -5.12
C ARG A 48 -3.29 -10.32 -5.26
N LEU A 49 -2.26 -10.22 -4.43
CA LEU A 49 -1.26 -9.16 -4.52
C LEU A 49 -0.49 -9.26 -5.83
N ALA A 50 -0.03 -10.46 -6.21
CA ALA A 50 0.63 -10.66 -7.49
C ALA A 50 -0.28 -10.37 -8.69
N ALA A 51 -1.59 -10.62 -8.57
CA ALA A 51 -2.55 -10.22 -9.61
C ALA A 51 -2.67 -8.70 -9.71
N LEU A 52 -2.68 -7.98 -8.58
CA LEU A 52 -2.65 -6.51 -8.56
C LEU A 52 -1.33 -5.95 -9.12
N LEU A 53 -0.20 -6.60 -8.84
CA LEU A 53 1.11 -6.19 -9.34
C LEU A 53 1.33 -6.56 -10.81
N GLY A 54 0.68 -7.61 -11.30
CA GLY A 54 0.73 -8.02 -12.71
C GLY A 54 -0.10 -7.15 -13.64
N ASP A 55 -1.03 -6.36 -13.08
CA ASP A 55 -1.88 -5.43 -13.81
C ASP A 55 -1.39 -3.97 -13.65
N VAL A 56 -1.38 -3.22 -14.75
CA VAL A 56 -0.93 -1.82 -14.77
C VAL A 56 -1.84 -0.93 -13.92
N VAL A 57 -3.16 -1.19 -13.94
CA VAL A 57 -4.11 -0.42 -13.13
C VAL A 57 -3.94 -0.77 -11.66
N GLY A 58 -3.83 -2.06 -11.33
CA GLY A 58 -3.54 -2.54 -9.97
C GLY A 58 -2.28 -1.93 -9.36
N CYS A 59 -1.19 -1.85 -10.12
CA CYS A 59 0.05 -1.17 -9.68
C CYS A 59 -0.17 0.29 -9.34
N ARG A 60 -0.89 1.05 -10.19
CA ARG A 60 -1.18 2.47 -9.94
C ARG A 60 -2.06 2.65 -8.70
N LEU A 61 -3.04 1.77 -8.49
CA LEU A 61 -3.89 1.80 -7.30
C LEU A 61 -3.10 1.53 -6.02
N LEU A 62 -2.22 0.52 -6.03
CA LEU A 62 -1.33 0.24 -4.90
C LEU A 62 -0.44 1.44 -4.59
N ALA A 63 0.20 2.02 -5.61
CA ALA A 63 1.02 3.22 -5.43
C ALA A 63 0.20 4.39 -4.85
N ALA A 64 -1.02 4.62 -5.36
CA ALA A 64 -1.91 5.68 -4.87
C ALA A 64 -2.27 5.48 -3.39
N VAL A 65 -2.64 4.25 -2.99
CA VAL A 65 -2.97 3.93 -1.60
C VAL A 65 -1.75 4.05 -0.69
N SER A 66 -0.58 3.56 -1.13
CA SER A 66 0.66 3.66 -0.36
C SER A 66 1.06 5.11 -0.10
N VAL A 67 1.00 5.96 -1.13
CA VAL A 67 1.32 7.38 -1.01
C VAL A 67 0.31 8.08 -0.09
N ALA A 68 -0.98 7.80 -0.25
CA ALA A 68 -2.02 8.37 0.60
C ALA A 68 -1.84 7.97 2.08
N ALA A 69 -1.52 6.70 2.36
CA ALA A 69 -1.28 6.23 3.72
C ALA A 69 -0.13 6.98 4.41
N VAL A 70 0.96 7.24 3.69
CA VAL A 70 2.11 7.99 4.21
C VAL A 70 1.76 9.46 4.47
N PHE A 71 1.16 10.13 3.48
CA PHE A 71 0.88 11.57 3.56
C PHE A 71 -0.23 11.93 4.56
N PHE A 72 -1.27 11.11 4.68
CA PHE A 72 -2.36 11.35 5.62
C PHE A 72 -2.09 10.79 7.02
N GLY A 73 -1.07 9.95 7.22
CA GLY A 73 -0.67 9.48 8.54
C GLY A 73 -0.21 10.60 9.48
N ALA A 74 0.27 11.72 8.94
CA ALA A 74 0.65 12.91 9.71
C ALA A 74 -0.50 13.91 9.93
N ALA A 75 -1.70 13.64 9.40
CA ALA A 75 -2.81 14.59 9.44
C ALA A 75 -3.33 14.84 10.86
N THR A 76 -3.15 13.90 11.78
CA THR A 76 -3.48 14.05 13.20
C THR A 76 -2.53 13.24 14.07
N TYR A 77 -2.57 13.44 15.39
CA TYR A 77 -1.82 12.62 16.33
C TYR A 77 -2.32 11.16 16.43
N LEU A 78 -3.49 10.84 15.86
CA LEU A 78 -3.99 9.46 15.75
C LEU A 78 -3.55 8.77 14.46
N GLY A 79 -3.04 9.53 13.48
CA GLY A 79 -2.80 9.01 12.14
C GLY A 79 -1.62 8.04 12.04
N ASN A 80 -0.68 8.08 12.99
CA ASN A 80 0.43 7.14 13.05
C ASN A 80 0.89 6.87 14.50
N ALA A 81 1.57 5.73 14.71
CA ALA A 81 2.01 5.31 16.04
C ALA A 81 3.00 6.27 16.72
N PRO A 82 4.01 6.84 16.01
CA PRO A 82 4.92 7.82 16.62
C PRO A 82 4.22 9.09 17.14
N ASN A 83 3.29 9.67 16.37
CA ASN A 83 2.56 10.87 16.81
C ASN A 83 1.66 10.57 18.00
N PHE A 84 1.05 9.38 18.03
CA PHE A 84 0.24 8.93 19.15
C PHE A 84 1.08 8.78 20.42
N LEU A 85 2.30 8.25 20.30
CA LEU A 85 3.25 8.16 21.40
C LEU A 85 3.62 9.55 21.94
N VAL A 86 3.93 10.51 21.06
CA VAL A 86 4.24 11.89 21.46
C VAL A 86 3.05 12.53 22.21
N LYS A 87 1.82 12.34 21.71
CA LYS A 87 0.61 12.79 22.38
C LYS A 87 0.45 12.17 23.78
N ALA A 88 0.68 10.87 23.91
CA ALA A 88 0.59 10.18 25.20
C ALA A 88 1.60 10.71 26.23
N ILE A 89 2.84 11.00 25.79
CA ILE A 89 3.86 11.62 26.65
C ILE A 89 3.45 13.03 27.08
N ALA A 90 2.94 13.84 26.14
CA ALA A 90 2.47 15.18 26.44
C ALA A 90 1.31 15.18 27.44
N ASP A 91 0.35 14.26 27.28
CA ASP A 91 -0.78 14.11 28.19
C ASP A 91 -0.32 13.63 29.58
N HIS A 92 0.64 12.69 29.65
CA HIS A 92 1.25 12.25 30.92
C HIS A 92 1.99 13.39 31.64
N GLN A 93 2.65 14.27 30.90
CA GLN A 93 3.32 15.47 31.43
C GLN A 93 2.36 16.64 31.70
N ARG A 94 1.05 16.47 31.46
CA ARG A 94 0.02 17.52 31.56
C ARG A 94 0.32 18.76 30.70
N VAL A 95 0.98 18.57 29.57
CA VAL A 95 1.20 19.62 28.57
C VAL A 95 -0.11 19.83 27.79
N PRO A 96 -0.61 21.06 27.63
CA PRO A 96 -1.83 21.31 26.88
C PRO A 96 -1.61 20.96 25.41
N THR A 97 -2.40 20.02 24.91
CA THR A 97 -2.37 19.58 23.51
C THR A 97 -3.69 19.94 22.82
N PRO A 98 -3.68 20.24 21.51
CA PRO A 98 -4.91 20.57 20.79
C PRO A 98 -5.87 19.37 20.75
N THR A 99 -7.17 19.67 20.70
CA THR A 99 -8.21 18.68 20.41
C THR A 99 -8.06 18.14 18.99
N PHE A 100 -8.70 17.01 18.67
CA PHE A 100 -8.61 16.40 17.33
C PHE A 100 -8.88 17.40 16.20
N LEU A 101 -10.04 18.07 16.26
CA LEU A 101 -10.42 19.06 15.26
C LEU A 101 -9.57 20.33 15.34
N GLY A 102 -9.16 20.71 16.56
CA GLY A 102 -8.25 21.83 16.78
C GLY A 102 -6.89 21.61 16.12
N PHE A 103 -6.38 20.37 16.11
CA PHE A 103 -5.15 20.00 15.43
C PHE A 103 -5.28 20.19 13.92
N ILE A 104 -6.38 19.72 13.35
CA ILE A 104 -6.65 19.81 11.91
C ILE A 104 -6.70 21.27 11.47
N ILE A 105 -7.49 22.10 12.13
CA ILE A 105 -7.70 23.50 11.73
C ILE A 105 -6.44 24.35 11.95
N ARG A 106 -5.74 24.14 13.08
CA ARG A 106 -4.62 25.00 13.48
C ARG A 106 -3.26 24.58 12.89
N TYR A 107 -3.08 23.30 12.56
CA TYR A 107 -1.79 22.78 12.10
C TYR A 107 -1.90 22.05 10.77
N THR A 108 -2.82 21.09 10.63
CA THR A 108 -2.89 20.27 9.40
C THR A 108 -3.25 21.09 8.17
N LEU A 109 -4.32 21.88 8.22
CA LEU A 109 -4.72 22.72 7.09
C LEU A 109 -3.67 23.78 6.72
N PRO A 110 -3.12 24.58 7.64
CA PRO A 110 -2.16 25.62 7.26
C PRO A 110 -0.75 25.10 6.97
N CYS A 111 -0.31 23.96 7.53
CA CYS A 111 1.04 23.45 7.34
C CYS A 111 1.11 22.24 6.40
N LEU A 112 0.29 21.21 6.63
CA LEU A 112 0.35 19.97 5.86
C LEU A 112 -0.28 20.15 4.47
N ALA A 113 -1.42 20.83 4.35
CA ALA A 113 -2.09 20.96 3.05
C ALA A 113 -1.23 21.68 1.99
N PRO A 114 -0.54 22.82 2.28
CA PRO A 114 0.36 23.45 1.31
C PRO A 114 1.52 22.54 0.92
N MET A 115 2.10 21.81 1.88
CA MET A 115 3.16 20.83 1.59
C MET A 115 2.67 19.73 0.64
N LEU A 116 1.47 19.18 0.87
CA LEU A 116 0.88 18.17 -0.02
C LEU A 116 0.59 18.72 -1.41
N VAL A 117 0.14 19.98 -1.53
CA VAL A 117 -0.05 20.65 -2.83
C VAL A 117 1.28 20.79 -3.57
N VAL A 118 2.35 21.18 -2.87
CA VAL A 118 3.70 21.28 -3.45
C VAL A 118 4.20 19.92 -3.94
N VAL A 119 4.07 18.88 -3.12
CA VAL A 119 4.46 17.51 -3.50
C VAL A 119 3.65 17.03 -4.71
N TRP A 120 2.33 17.23 -4.68
CA TRP A 120 1.47 16.90 -5.83
C TRP A 120 1.92 17.62 -7.10
N TRP A 121 2.25 18.91 -7.01
CA TRP A 121 2.68 19.71 -8.15
C TRP A 121 3.99 19.20 -8.78
N PHE A 122 4.97 18.80 -7.96
CA PHE A 122 6.27 18.32 -8.45
C PHE A 122 6.23 16.89 -8.95
N PHE A 123 5.46 16.00 -8.31
CA PHE A 123 5.54 14.56 -8.56
C PHE A 123 4.35 13.95 -9.32
N PHE A 124 3.16 14.58 -9.28
CA PHE A 124 1.91 13.97 -9.77
C PHE A 124 1.16 14.80 -10.82
N ARG A 125 1.62 16.01 -11.14
CA ARG A 125 0.98 16.88 -12.13
C ARG A 125 1.15 16.38 -13.58
N GLY A 126 2.14 15.52 -13.84
CA GLY A 126 2.52 15.04 -15.18
C GLY A 126 2.22 13.57 -15.38
#